data_AF-A0A9D8YLS1-F1
#
_entry.id   AF-A0A9D8YLS1-F1
#
_cell.length_a   1.000
_cell.length_b   1.000
_cell.length_c   1.000
_cell.angle_alpha   90.00
_cell.angle_beta   90.00
_cell.angle_gamma   90.00
#
_symmetry.space_group_name_H-M   'P 1'
#
loop_
_entity.id
_entity.type
_entity.pdbx_description
1 polymer ?
#
loop_
_entity_poly.entity_id
_entity_poly.type
_entity_poly.pdbx_seq_one_letter_code
_entity_poly.pdbx_strand_id
1 'polypeptide(L)'
;MSRNRHIFKAVGVFLALTAFNVQAERHGEIRLIEGERHVFLGDESKWVTPESFWQSYLASSSGKHWGSSDTYPPYNDVNEFDTFTVEIGSGICLMEFFHNRWRRANDVRRWDPQFNAHSACPVVFD
;
A
#
# COMPACT_ATOMS: atom_id res chain seq x y z
N MET A 1 -73.87 25.46 21.53
CA MET A 1 -73.18 24.15 21.51
C MET A 1 -72.12 24.18 20.42
N SER A 2 -70.85 24.42 20.76
CA SER A 2 -69.72 24.42 19.82
C SER A 2 -68.67 23.45 20.34
N ARG A 3 -68.36 22.40 19.58
CA ARG A 3 -67.38 21.36 19.93
C ARG A 3 -66.00 21.80 19.42
N ASN A 4 -65.12 22.18 20.35
CA ASN A 4 -63.69 22.35 20.08
C ASN A 4 -63.08 20.98 19.75
N ARG A 5 -62.55 20.82 18.53
CA ARG A 5 -61.67 19.71 18.15
C ARG A 5 -60.23 20.13 18.40
N HIS A 6 -59.59 19.51 19.39
CA HIS A 6 -58.15 19.62 19.59
C HIS A 6 -57.43 18.81 18.50
N ILE A 7 -56.71 19.51 17.62
CA ILE A 7 -55.82 18.92 16.63
C ILE A 7 -54.48 18.67 17.32
N PHE A 8 -54.20 17.43 17.70
CA PHE A 8 -52.86 17.00 18.08
C PHE A 8 -51.98 17.02 16.82
N LYS A 9 -51.10 18.01 16.70
CA LYS A 9 -50.06 18.03 15.66
C LYS A 9 -48.95 17.08 16.08
N ALA A 10 -48.88 15.91 15.45
CA ALA A 10 -47.73 15.03 15.56
C ALA A 10 -46.51 15.69 14.90
N VAL A 11 -45.50 16.03 15.70
CA VAL A 11 -44.19 16.49 15.21
C VAL A 11 -43.40 15.24 14.84
N GLY A 12 -43.29 14.96 13.55
CA GLY A 12 -42.44 13.88 13.02
C GLY A 12 -40.97 14.29 13.09
N VAL A 13 -40.19 13.62 13.92
CA VAL A 13 -38.73 13.73 13.94
C VAL A 13 -38.18 12.97 12.75
N PHE A 14 -37.72 13.69 11.72
CA PHE A 14 -37.00 13.12 10.58
C PHE A 14 -35.54 12.90 10.98
N LEU A 15 -35.16 11.65 11.28
CA LEU A 15 -33.77 11.27 11.50
C LEU A 15 -33.08 11.20 10.13
N ALA A 16 -32.32 12.24 9.77
CA ALA A 16 -31.49 12.20 8.56
C ALA A 16 -30.30 11.26 8.81
N LEU A 17 -30.33 10.05 8.25
CA LEU A 17 -29.16 9.18 8.18
C LEU A 17 -28.15 9.79 7.19
N THR A 18 -27.13 10.46 7.72
CA THR A 18 -25.95 10.82 6.93
C THR A 18 -25.15 9.56 6.65
N ALA A 19 -25.08 9.15 5.39
CA ALA A 19 -24.17 8.09 4.95
C ALA A 19 -22.72 8.61 5.03
N PHE A 20 -21.99 8.17 6.06
CA PHE A 20 -20.54 8.37 6.12
C PHE A 20 -19.90 7.44 5.09
N ASN A 21 -19.33 8.01 4.02
CA ASN A 21 -18.46 7.28 3.12
C ASN A 21 -17.10 7.12 3.79
N VAL A 22 -16.96 6.08 4.62
CA VAL A 22 -15.65 5.64 5.11
C VAL A 22 -14.98 4.89 3.95
N GLN A 23 -14.09 5.56 3.22
CA GLN A 23 -13.24 4.88 2.25
C GLN A 23 -12.21 4.06 3.04
N ALA A 24 -12.37 2.73 3.01
CA ALA A 24 -11.45 1.83 3.67
C ALA A 24 -10.03 2.00 3.10
N GLU A 25 -9.04 2.06 3.98
CA GLU A 25 -7.63 2.12 3.61
C GLU A 25 -7.24 0.87 2.81
N ARG A 26 -6.46 1.08 1.73
CA ARG A 26 -6.05 -0.02 0.85
C ARG A 26 -4.65 -0.50 1.23
N HIS A 27 -4.43 -1.82 1.23
CA HIS A 27 -3.07 -2.36 1.39
C HIS A 27 -2.12 -1.77 0.34
N GLY A 28 -1.00 -1.22 0.80
CA GLY A 28 -0.03 -0.54 -0.05
C GLY A 28 -0.37 0.92 -0.39
N GLU A 29 -1.41 1.51 0.21
CA GLU A 29 -1.71 2.94 0.15
C GLU A 29 -0.61 3.75 0.86
N ILE A 30 -0.20 4.89 0.30
CA ILE A 30 0.80 5.79 0.89
C ILE A 30 0.16 7.08 1.39
N ARG A 31 0.56 7.51 2.59
CA ARG A 31 0.24 8.84 3.16
C ARG A 31 1.46 9.48 3.82
N LEU A 32 1.38 10.78 4.05
CA LEU A 32 2.34 11.51 4.88
C LEU A 32 1.79 11.64 6.30
N ILE A 33 2.54 11.13 7.27
CA ILE A 33 2.26 11.25 8.70
C ILE A 33 3.46 11.98 9.29
N GLU A 34 3.24 13.17 9.85
CA GLU A 34 4.31 14.01 10.44
C GLU A 34 5.47 14.32 9.46
N GLY A 35 5.16 14.37 8.16
CA GLY A 35 6.15 14.63 7.10
C GLY A 35 6.87 13.37 6.59
N GLU A 36 6.62 12.21 7.19
CA GLU A 36 7.21 10.94 6.78
C GLU A 36 6.21 10.07 5.99
N ARG A 37 6.70 9.41 4.95
CA ARG A 37 5.87 8.49 4.17
C ARG A 37 5.58 7.25 5.01
N HIS A 38 4.30 6.91 5.08
CA HIS A 38 3.82 5.69 5.68
C HIS A 38 2.95 4.93 4.68
N VAL A 39 2.97 3.61 4.79
CA VAL A 39 2.23 2.67 3.95
C VAL A 39 1.25 1.91 4.80
N PHE A 40 0.01 1.77 4.34
CA PHE A 40 -0.97 0.97 5.03
C PHE A 40 -0.71 -0.54 4.79
N LEU A 41 -0.38 -1.26 5.86
CA LEU A 41 -0.28 -2.71 5.88
C LEU A 41 -1.65 -3.30 6.23
N GLY A 42 -2.41 -3.68 5.20
CA GLY A 42 -3.81 -4.12 5.34
C GLY A 42 -4.02 -5.29 6.29
N ASP A 43 -3.12 -6.29 6.28
CA ASP A 43 -3.25 -7.51 7.10
C ASP A 43 -3.20 -7.21 8.61
N GLU A 44 -2.49 -6.15 8.99
CA GLU A 44 -2.31 -5.73 10.38
C GLU A 44 -3.09 -4.45 10.72
N SER A 45 -3.82 -3.88 9.75
CA SER A 45 -4.58 -2.63 9.89
C SER A 45 -3.76 -1.47 10.49
N LYS A 46 -2.51 -1.31 10.06
CA LYS A 46 -1.60 -0.29 10.61
C LYS A 46 -0.79 0.42 9.52
N TRP A 47 -0.39 1.64 9.82
CA TRP A 47 0.55 2.42 9.01
C TRP A 47 1.99 2.07 9.44
N VAL A 48 2.84 1.72 8.48
CA VAL A 48 4.25 1.37 8.69
C VAL A 48 5.16 2.16 7.73
N THR A 49 6.47 2.16 7.95
CA THR A 49 7.39 2.71 6.94
C THR A 49 7.37 1.88 5.65
N PRO A 50 7.76 2.44 4.50
CA PRO A 50 7.86 1.69 3.25
C PRO A 50 8.77 0.46 3.34
N GLU A 51 9.88 0.57 4.07
CA GLU A 51 10.81 -0.54 4.29
C GLU A 51 10.18 -1.64 5.12
N SER A 52 9.47 -1.30 6.20
CA SER A 52 8.74 -2.29 7.00
C SER A 52 7.65 -2.98 6.19
N PHE A 53 6.95 -2.25 5.33
CA PHE A 53 5.97 -2.83 4.41
C PHE A 53 6.63 -3.82 3.44
N TRP A 54 7.79 -3.50 2.87
CA TRP A 54 8.55 -4.42 2.04
C TRP A 54 8.99 -5.67 2.80
N GLN A 55 9.42 -5.54 4.06
CA GLN A 55 9.76 -6.71 4.90
C GLN A 55 8.55 -7.61 5.15
N SER A 56 7.37 -7.04 5.42
CA SER A 56 6.12 -7.81 5.54
C SER A 56 5.76 -8.52 4.24
N TYR A 57 5.98 -7.88 3.09
CA TYR A 57 5.78 -8.50 1.79
C TYR A 57 6.77 -9.65 1.55
N LEU A 58 8.06 -9.46 1.84
CA LEU A 58 9.07 -10.52 1.72
C LEU A 58 8.72 -11.75 2.58
N ALA A 59 8.24 -11.52 3.81
CA ALA A 59 7.85 -12.58 4.74
C ALA A 59 6.62 -13.39 4.27
N SER A 60 5.76 -12.81 3.43
CA SER A 60 4.56 -13.47 2.90
C SER A 60 4.69 -13.92 1.44
N SER A 61 5.72 -13.46 0.73
CA SER A 61 5.97 -13.82 -0.67
C SER A 61 6.37 -15.29 -0.81
N SER A 62 5.91 -15.94 -1.89
CA SER A 62 6.24 -17.33 -2.18
C SER A 62 7.57 -17.51 -2.92
N GLY A 63 8.10 -16.45 -3.53
CA GLY A 63 9.35 -16.47 -4.27
C GLY A 63 10.57 -16.42 -3.35
N LYS A 64 11.73 -16.84 -3.87
CA LYS A 64 12.98 -16.75 -3.12
C LYS A 64 13.39 -15.29 -3.00
N HIS A 65 13.72 -14.85 -1.79
CA HIS A 65 14.44 -13.61 -1.59
C HIS A 65 15.94 -13.82 -1.74
N TRP A 66 16.57 -13.09 -2.67
CA TRP A 66 18.00 -13.20 -2.97
C TRP A 66 18.90 -12.32 -2.10
N GLY A 67 18.32 -11.66 -1.09
CA GLY A 67 19.03 -10.75 -0.21
C GLY A 67 19.13 -9.34 -0.79
N SER A 68 20.08 -8.59 -0.26
CA SER A 68 20.34 -7.20 -0.65
C SER A 68 21.76 -7.03 -1.17
N SER A 69 21.94 -6.37 -2.31
CA SER A 69 23.26 -6.13 -2.95
C SER A 69 23.14 -5.09 -4.07
N ASP A 70 24.27 -4.55 -4.53
CA ASP A 70 24.39 -3.78 -5.78
C ASP A 70 24.52 -4.68 -7.03
N THR A 71 24.72 -5.99 -6.83
CA THR A 71 24.95 -6.98 -7.87
C THR A 71 23.73 -7.88 -8.04
N TYR A 72 23.13 -7.86 -9.23
CA TYR A 72 21.93 -8.64 -9.51
C TYR A 72 22.18 -10.16 -9.48
N PRO A 73 21.22 -10.96 -9.00
CA PRO A 73 21.33 -12.42 -9.05
C PRO A 73 21.44 -12.96 -10.49
N PRO A 74 22.11 -14.12 -10.69
CA PRO A 74 22.27 -14.72 -12.01
C PRO A 74 20.92 -15.07 -12.65
N TYR A 75 20.71 -14.64 -13.89
CA TYR A 75 19.44 -14.82 -14.60
C TYR A 75 19.05 -16.28 -14.84
N ASN A 76 20.02 -17.20 -14.83
CA ASN A 76 19.76 -18.63 -15.01
C ASN A 76 19.23 -19.32 -13.74
N ASP A 77 19.36 -18.68 -12.57
CA ASP A 77 19.02 -19.29 -11.29
C ASP A 77 17.74 -18.72 -10.67
N VAL A 78 17.23 -17.60 -11.21
CA VAL A 78 16.06 -16.88 -10.69
C VAL A 78 14.77 -17.43 -11.29
N ASN A 79 13.72 -17.45 -10.48
CA ASN A 79 12.38 -17.88 -10.87
C ASN A 79 11.41 -16.71 -10.88
N GLU A 80 10.28 -16.87 -11.56
CA GLU A 80 9.22 -15.86 -11.53
C GLU A 80 8.74 -15.62 -10.09
N PHE A 81 8.54 -14.35 -9.76
CA PHE A 81 8.21 -13.82 -8.43
C PHE A 81 9.32 -13.93 -7.37
N ASP A 82 10.54 -14.34 -7.73
CA ASP A 82 11.69 -14.14 -6.86
C ASP A 82 11.90 -12.65 -6.59
N THR A 83 12.41 -12.33 -5.40
CA THR A 83 12.61 -10.95 -4.96
C THR A 83 14.09 -10.67 -4.68
N PHE A 84 14.48 -9.41 -4.83
CA PHE A 84 15.83 -8.94 -4.59
C PHE A 84 15.77 -7.49 -4.13
N THR A 85 16.55 -7.12 -3.13
CA THR A 85 16.66 -5.71 -2.71
C THR A 85 17.93 -5.15 -3.35
N VAL A 86 17.78 -4.33 -4.38
CA VAL A 86 18.94 -3.67 -4.97
C VAL A 86 19.36 -2.49 -4.12
N GLU A 87 20.66 -2.41 -3.84
CA GLU A 87 21.29 -1.33 -3.09
C GLU A 87 22.11 -0.48 -4.06
N ILE A 88 21.83 0.82 -4.11
CA ILE A 88 22.65 1.78 -4.83
C ILE A 88 22.94 2.94 -3.88
N GLY A 89 23.98 3.74 -4.13
CA GLY A 89 24.46 4.73 -3.15
C GLY A 89 23.41 5.70 -2.59
N SER A 90 22.28 5.91 -3.29
CA SER A 90 21.15 6.74 -2.86
C SER A 90 20.11 6.03 -1.97
N GLY A 91 20.17 4.71 -1.83
CA GLY A 91 19.22 3.93 -1.02
C GLY A 91 18.97 2.52 -1.57
N ILE A 92 17.79 2.00 -1.29
CA ILE A 92 17.39 0.64 -1.66
C ILE A 92 16.12 0.64 -2.50
N CYS A 93 15.93 -0.38 -3.33
CA CYS A 93 14.66 -0.64 -3.98
C CYS A 93 14.33 -2.13 -3.96
N LEU A 94 13.10 -2.46 -3.58
CA LEU A 94 12.64 -3.84 -3.68
C LEU A 94 12.28 -4.17 -5.13
N MET A 95 12.90 -5.22 -5.64
CA MET A 95 12.72 -5.75 -6.99
C MET A 95 12.03 -7.11 -6.94
N GLU A 96 11.34 -7.43 -8.03
CA GLU A 96 10.67 -8.71 -8.26
C GLU A 96 10.94 -9.17 -9.70
N PHE A 97 11.34 -10.43 -9.85
CA PHE A 97 11.61 -11.03 -11.16
C PHE A 97 10.28 -11.41 -11.82
N PHE A 98 9.94 -10.73 -12.91
CA PHE A 98 8.64 -10.91 -13.55
C PHE A 98 8.73 -10.71 -15.06
N HIS A 99 8.23 -11.69 -15.82
CA HIS A 99 8.38 -11.78 -17.28
C HIS A 99 9.85 -11.66 -17.73
N ASN A 100 10.72 -12.54 -17.22
CA ASN A 100 12.13 -12.69 -17.60
C ASN A 100 13.06 -11.49 -17.30
N ARG A 101 12.68 -10.59 -16.39
CA ARG A 101 13.53 -9.49 -15.96
C ARG A 101 13.16 -8.99 -14.57
N TRP A 102 14.12 -8.35 -13.90
CA TRP A 102 13.88 -7.61 -12.67
C TRP A 102 13.03 -6.37 -12.94
N ARG A 103 12.00 -6.17 -12.13
CA ARG A 103 11.13 -5.00 -12.11
C ARG A 103 11.05 -4.48 -10.68
N ARG A 104 10.73 -3.21 -10.47
CA ARG A 104 10.36 -2.73 -9.13
C ARG A 104 9.17 -3.54 -8.64
N ALA A 105 9.17 -4.01 -7.40
CA ALA A 105 8.08 -4.81 -6.86
C ALA A 105 6.73 -4.08 -6.99
N ASN A 106 6.71 -2.75 -6.85
CA ASN A 106 5.51 -1.95 -7.07
C ASN A 106 4.97 -2.00 -8.51
N ASP A 107 5.83 -2.10 -9.53
CA ASP A 107 5.39 -2.24 -10.94
C ASP A 107 4.71 -3.60 -11.20
N VAL A 108 5.00 -4.61 -10.36
CA VAL A 108 4.38 -5.94 -10.40
C VAL A 108 3.12 -5.98 -9.53
N ARG A 109 3.21 -5.50 -8.28
CA ARG A 109 2.16 -5.61 -7.25
C ARG A 109 1.12 -4.51 -7.27
N ARG A 110 1.37 -3.40 -7.96
CA ARG A 110 0.41 -2.28 -8.13
C ARG A 110 -0.08 -1.72 -6.79
N TRP A 111 0.84 -1.47 -5.87
CA TRP A 111 0.57 -0.67 -4.68
C TRP A 111 0.40 0.81 -5.08
N ASP A 112 0.54 1.76 -4.15
CA ASP A 112 0.50 3.17 -4.48
C ASP A 112 1.67 3.56 -5.42
N PRO A 113 1.43 4.30 -6.53
CA PRO A 113 2.48 4.75 -7.44
C PRO A 113 3.60 5.54 -6.78
N GLN A 114 3.36 6.17 -5.62
CA GLN A 114 4.38 6.89 -4.86
C GLN A 114 5.53 6.02 -4.39
N PHE A 115 5.38 4.68 -4.34
CA PHE A 115 6.51 3.77 -4.10
C PHE A 115 7.62 3.90 -5.16
N ASN A 116 7.28 4.23 -6.41
CA ASN A 116 8.28 4.45 -7.46
C ASN A 116 9.09 5.72 -7.23
N ALA A 117 8.63 6.61 -6.34
CA ALA A 117 9.30 7.83 -5.89
C ALA A 117 10.01 7.66 -4.53
N HIS A 118 10.06 6.44 -3.98
CA HIS A 118 10.62 6.16 -2.66
C HIS A 118 12.05 5.62 -2.76
N SER A 119 12.94 6.09 -1.88
CA SER A 119 14.34 5.65 -1.78
C SER A 119 15.05 5.64 -3.14
N ALA A 120 15.75 4.56 -3.49
CA ALA A 120 16.47 4.42 -4.75
C ALA A 120 15.61 3.98 -5.94
N CYS A 121 14.33 3.62 -5.74
CA CYS A 121 13.45 3.15 -6.82
C CYS A 121 13.27 4.09 -8.03
N PRO A 122 13.43 5.43 -7.94
CA PRO A 122 13.35 6.30 -9.11
C PRO A 122 14.48 6.09 -10.12
N VAL A 123 15.67 5.72 -9.64
CA VAL A 123 16.94 5.70 -10.40
C VAL A 123 17.57 4.30 -10.43
N VAL A 124 16.81 3.27 -10.07
CA VAL A 124 17.30 1.89 -9.90
C VAL A 124 17.76 1.21 -11.21
N PHE A 125 17.45 1.82 -12.34
CA PHE A 125 17.82 1.33 -13.68
C PHE A 125 18.79 2.26 -14.41
N ASP A 126 19.25 3.33 -13.74
CA ASP A 126 20.24 4.27 -14.29
C ASP A 126 21.66 3.70 -14.16
#